data_AF-A0A6B3F325-F1
#
_entry.id   AF-A0A6B3F325-F1
#
_cell.length_a   1.000
_cell.length_b   1.000
_cell.length_c   1.000
_cell.angle_alpha   90.00
_cell.angle_beta   90.00
_cell.angle_gamma   90.00
#
_symmetry.space_group_name_H-M   'P 1'
#
loop_
_entity.id
_entity.type
_entity.pdbx_description
1 polymer ?
#
loop_
_entity_poly.entity_id
_entity_poly.type
_entity_poly.pdbx_seq_one_letter_code
_entity_poly.pdbx_strand_id
1 'polypeptide(L)' 'VSDDPMAMYLADLCTIPANLAGNAAMSLPCGLAPEDGLPVGLQIVAPAMKDERLYKVGAAVEAAFVERWGHPLLEEAPSL' A
#
# COMPACT_ATOMS: atom_id res chain seq x y z
N VAL A 1 -5.75 -5.62 22.44
CA VAL A 1 -6.02 -6.55 21.32
C VAL A 1 -7.49 -6.89 21.42
N SER A 2 -8.28 -6.49 20.45
CA SER A 2 -9.74 -6.67 20.41
C SER A 2 -10.10 -8.15 20.62
N ASP A 3 -11.17 -8.45 21.36
CA ASP A 3 -11.70 -9.81 21.59
C ASP A 3 -12.30 -10.46 20.32
N ASP A 4 -12.10 -9.85 19.16
CA ASP A 4 -12.48 -10.37 17.86
C ASP A 4 -11.29 -11.05 17.16
N PRO A 5 -11.18 -12.39 17.19
CA PRO A 5 -10.11 -13.10 16.49
C PRO A 5 -10.16 -12.89 14.97
N MET A 6 -11.31 -12.53 14.39
CA MET A 6 -11.43 -12.22 12.95
C MET A 6 -10.79 -10.90 12.57
N ALA A 7 -10.75 -9.93 13.50
CA ALA A 7 -10.11 -8.64 13.25
C ALA A 7 -8.61 -8.78 12.94
N MET A 8 -7.92 -9.76 13.55
CA MET A 8 -6.52 -10.07 13.22
C MET A 8 -6.38 -10.64 11.81
N TYR A 9 -7.27 -11.56 11.40
CA TYR A 9 -7.22 -12.13 10.05
C TYR A 9 -7.54 -11.11 8.96
N LEU A 10 -8.46 -10.18 9.23
CA LEU A 10 -8.86 -9.13 8.28
C LEU A 10 -7.71 -8.17 7.98
N ALA A 11 -6.86 -7.89 8.97
CA ALA A 11 -5.70 -7.00 8.78
C ALA A 11 -4.72 -7.52 7.73
N ASP A 12 -4.53 -8.85 7.68
CA ASP A 12 -3.52 -9.48 6.81
C ASP A 12 -4.11 -10.16 5.57
N LEU A 13 -5.43 -10.02 5.35
CA LEU A 13 -6.14 -10.66 4.25
C LEU A 13 -5.55 -10.30 2.88
N CYS A 14 -5.12 -9.05 2.71
CA CYS A 14 -4.58 -8.52 1.47
C CYS A 14 -3.05 -8.72 1.32
N THR A 15 -2.36 -9.24 2.34
CA THR A 15 -0.89 -9.33 2.38
C THR A 15 -0.39 -10.78 2.44
N ILE A 16 -0.99 -11.63 3.28
CA ILE A 16 -0.60 -13.05 3.46
C ILE A 16 -0.53 -13.86 2.15
N PRO A 17 -1.48 -13.72 1.19
CA PRO A 17 -1.42 -14.50 -0.04
C PRO A 17 -0.12 -14.29 -0.83
N ALA A 18 0.45 -13.08 -0.81
CA ALA A 18 1.72 -12.81 -1.48
C ALA A 18 2.91 -13.52 -0.81
N ASN A 19 2.94 -13.57 0.52
CA ASN A 19 3.97 -14.29 1.27
C ASN A 19 3.94 -15.80 0.99
N LEU A 20 2.74 -16.40 0.99
CA LEU A 20 2.56 -17.83 0.74
C LEU A 20 2.89 -18.22 -0.70
N ALA A 21 2.57 -17.36 -1.67
CA ALA A 21 2.86 -17.59 -3.09
C ALA A 21 4.32 -17.31 -3.48
N GLY A 22 5.11 -16.64 -2.63
CA GLY A 22 6.46 -16.19 -2.97
C GLY A 22 6.48 -15.07 -4.00
N ASN A 23 5.40 -14.29 -4.10
CA ASN A 23 5.26 -13.19 -5.04
C ASN A 23 5.97 -11.93 -4.51
N ALA A 24 6.43 -11.07 -5.42
CA ALA A 24 6.92 -9.74 -5.05
C ALA A 24 5.71 -8.83 -4.77
N ALA A 25 5.71 -8.10 -3.66
CA ALA A 25 4.61 -7.22 -3.28
C ALA A 25 5.11 -5.92 -2.63
N MET A 26 4.38 -4.82 -2.84
CA MET A 26 4.67 -3.48 -2.31
C MET A 26 3.36 -2.81 -1.92
N SER A 27 3.38 -2.09 -0.81
CA SER A 27 2.32 -1.14 -0.44
C SER A 27 2.81 0.28 -0.73
N LEU A 28 2.06 1.02 -1.53
CA LEU A 28 2.34 2.42 -1.87
C LEU A 28 1.29 3.34 -1.23
N PRO A 29 1.70 4.38 -0.49
CA PRO A 29 0.76 5.37 0.03
C PRO A 29 -0.06 6.02 -1.09
N CYS A 30 -1.40 6.00 -0.98
CA CYS A 30 -2.30 6.47 -2.04
C CYS A 30 -3.36 7.48 -1.58
N GLY A 31 -3.25 7.98 -0.34
CA GLY A 31 -4.06 9.07 0.18
C GLY A 31 -4.34 8.91 1.67
N LEU A 32 -5.21 9.78 2.18
CA LEU A 32 -5.83 9.67 3.50
C LEU A 32 -7.32 9.34 3.35
N ALA A 33 -7.83 8.50 4.24
CA ALA A 33 -9.25 8.17 4.30
C ALA A 33 -10.06 9.39 4.79
N PRO A 34 -11.08 9.86 4.05
CA PRO A 34 -11.85 11.05 4.43
C PRO A 34 -12.56 10.95 5.80
N GLU A 35 -12.88 9.74 6.23
CA GLU A 35 -13.63 9.46 7.45
C GLU A 35 -12.83 9.66 8.74
N ASP A 36 -11.53 9.37 8.73
CA ASP A 36 -10.67 9.35 9.92
C ASP A 36 -9.28 9.96 9.72
N GLY A 37 -8.95 10.36 8.48
CA GLY A 37 -7.65 10.94 8.13
C GLY A 37 -6.49 9.94 8.16
N LEU A 38 -6.75 8.63 8.23
CA LEU A 38 -5.69 7.63 8.29
C LEU A 38 -5.08 7.32 6.92
N PRO A 39 -3.78 6.97 6.85
CA PRO A 39 -3.12 6.60 5.59
C PRO A 39 -3.75 5.38 4.92
N VAL A 40 -4.01 5.49 3.62
CA VAL A 40 -4.47 4.40 2.76
C VAL A 40 -3.32 3.91 1.88
N GLY A 41 -3.12 2.60 1.82
CA GLY A 41 -2.11 1.95 0.99
C GLY A 41 -2.70 1.24 -0.23
N LEU A 42 -2.07 1.39 -1.38
CA LEU A 42 -2.31 0.62 -2.58
C LEU A 42 -1.36 -0.60 -2.60
N GLN A 43 -1.94 -1.80 -2.54
CA GLN A 43 -1.20 -3.04 -2.62
C GLN A 43 -0.96 -3.43 -4.09
N ILE A 44 0.30 -3.57 -4.47
CA ILE A 44 0.73 -4.01 -5.81
C ILE A 44 1.42 -5.36 -5.67
N VAL A 45 1.02 -6.34 -6.49
CA VAL A 45 1.61 -7.68 -6.52
C VAL A 45 2.12 -7.99 -7.92
N ALA A 46 3.37 -8.42 -8.00
CA ALA A 46 4.01 -8.88 -9.23
C ALA A 46 4.34 -10.39 -9.14
N PRO A 47 4.54 -11.08 -10.27
CA PRO A 47 5.02 -12.46 -10.26
C PRO A 47 6.34 -12.57 -9.48
N ALA A 48 6.63 -13.78 -8.96
CA ALA A 48 7.88 -14.06 -8.27
C ALA A 48 9.11 -13.62 -9.11
N MET A 49 10.09 -13.02 -8.44
CA MET A 49 11.34 -12.50 -9.03
C MET A 49 11.13 -11.42 -10.11
N LYS A 50 10.01 -10.67 -10.06
CA LYS A 50 9.70 -9.55 -10.96
C LYS A 50 9.62 -8.20 -10.25
N ASP A 51 10.51 -7.97 -9.30
CA ASP A 51 10.68 -6.74 -8.54
C ASP A 51 10.84 -5.52 -9.46
N GLU A 52 11.54 -5.68 -10.59
CA GLU A 52 11.68 -4.64 -11.62
C GLU A 52 10.34 -4.11 -12.13
N ARG A 53 9.31 -4.96 -12.23
CA ARG A 53 7.96 -4.57 -12.67
C ARG A 53 7.23 -3.86 -11.54
N LEU A 54 7.40 -4.35 -10.32
CA LEU A 54 6.85 -3.75 -9.12
C LEU A 54 7.33 -2.29 -8.98
N TYR A 55 8.63 -2.04 -9.12
CA TYR A 55 9.19 -0.69 -9.08
C TYR A 55 8.73 0.20 -10.25
N LYS A 56 8.62 -0.34 -11.47
CA LYS A 56 8.11 0.43 -12.63
C LYS A 56 6.67 0.90 -12.41
N VAL A 57 5.81 0.01 -11.91
CA VAL A 57 4.41 0.36 -11.61
C VAL A 57 4.35 1.32 -10.43
N GLY A 58 5.09 1.05 -9.35
CA GLY A 58 5.16 1.93 -8.18
C GLY A 58 5.57 3.36 -8.53
N ALA A 59 6.64 3.51 -9.31
CA ALA A 59 7.12 4.81 -9.77
C ALA A 59 6.12 5.53 -10.68
N ALA A 60 5.43 4.81 -11.57
CA ALA A 60 4.40 5.39 -12.42
C ALA A 60 3.19 5.90 -11.61
N VAL A 61 2.77 5.13 -10.60
CA VAL A 61 1.68 5.50 -9.71
C VAL A 61 2.07 6.70 -8.83
N GLU A 62 3.27 6.69 -8.26
CA GLU A 62 3.80 7.82 -7.48
C GLU A 62 3.85 9.11 -8.31
N ALA A 63 4.37 9.05 -9.54
CA ALA A 63 4.43 10.20 -10.44
C ALA A 63 3.02 10.74 -10.77
N ALA A 64 2.06 9.85 -11.05
CA ALA A 64 0.68 10.24 -11.31
C ALA A 64 0.01 10.90 -10.09
N PHE A 65 0.34 10.47 -8.88
CA PHE A 65 -0.14 11.09 -7.65
C PHE A 65 0.48 12.45 -7.39
N VAL A 66 1.78 12.61 -7.61
CA VAL A 66 2.46 13.91 -7.53
C VAL A 66 1.86 14.89 -8.55
N GLU A 67 1.61 14.45 -9.78
CA GLU A 67 0.95 15.29 -10.80
C GLU A 67 -0.47 15.70 -10.37
N ARG A 68 -1.24 14.77 -9.80
CA ARG A 68 -2.61 15.02 -9.34
C ARG A 68 -2.69 15.99 -8.17
N TRP A 69 -1.80 15.85 -7.19
CA TRP A 69 -1.85 16.60 -5.94
C TRP A 69 -0.94 17.83 -5.91
N GLY A 70 0.02 17.92 -6.83
CA GLY A 70 1.00 19.02 -6.90
C GLY A 70 2.17 18.89 -5.92
N HIS A 71 2.19 17.84 -5.10
CA HIS A 71 3.21 17.52 -4.11
C HIS A 71 3.24 16.00 -3.79
N PRO A 72 4.33 15.47 -3.23
CA PRO A 72 4.37 14.10 -2.71
C PRO A 72 3.46 13.90 -1.49
N LEU A 73 2.75 12.78 -1.42
CA LEU A 73 1.88 12.45 -0.29
C LEU A 73 2.60 12.40 1.06
N LEU A 74 3.91 12.16 1.06
CA LEU A 74 4.72 12.15 2.28
C LEU A 74 4.65 13.50 3.02
N GLU A 75 4.39 14.60 2.31
CA GLU A 75 4.21 15.93 2.92
C GLU A 75 2.90 16.07 3.70
N GLU A 76 1.90 15.22 3.41
CA GLU A 76 0.61 15.17 4.11
C GLU A 76 0.62 14.16 5.28
N ALA A 77 1.68 13.38 5.43
CA ALA A 77 1.75 12.36 6.46
C ALA A 77 1.74 12.97 7.87
N PRO A 78 0.94 12.44 8.82
CA PRO A 78 0.95 12.91 10.20
C PRO A 78 2.35 12.79 10.80
N SER A 79 2.78 13.76 11.61
CA SER A 79 4.00 13.62 12.40
C SER A 79 3.84 12.47 13.39
N LEU A 80 4.72 11.46 13.30
CA LEU A 80 4.77 10.30 14.20
C LEU A 80 5.23 10.66 15.61
#